data_AF-A0A7X1AZZ2-F1
#
_entry.id   AF-A0A7X1AZZ2-F1
#
_cell.length_a   1.000
_cell.length_b   1.000
_cell.length_c   1.000
_cell.angle_alpha   90.00
_cell.angle_beta   90.00
_cell.angle_gamma   90.00
#
_symmetry.space_group_name_H-M   'P 1'
#
loop_
_entity.id
_entity.type
_entity.pdbx_description
1 polymer ?
#
loop_
_entity_poly.entity_id
_entity_poly.type
_entity_poly.pdbx_seq_one_letter_code
_entity_poly.pdbx_strand_id
1 'polypeptide(L)' 'MLEWNNLLIIAVLVLAAALFASAVYALFWAAKNGQLDNFENSAKSIFTEEEPEGEVIDSFPGKKASAKKSPKK' A
#
# COMPACT_ATOMS: atom_id res chain seq x y z
N MET A 1 43.44 -12.47 -11.70
CA MET A 1 43.51 -11.39 -10.69
C MET A 1 42.11 -10.80 -10.62
N LEU A 2 41.47 -10.81 -9.45
CA LEU A 2 40.16 -10.20 -9.30
C LEU A 2 40.39 -8.70 -9.09
N GLU A 3 40.10 -7.91 -10.11
CA GLU A 3 40.32 -6.46 -10.08
C GLU A 3 39.44 -5.79 -9.01
N TRP A 4 39.95 -4.72 -8.41
CA TRP A 4 39.25 -3.98 -7.35
C TRP A 4 37.84 -3.54 -7.75
N ASN A 5 37.66 -3.15 -9.01
CA ASN A 5 36.37 -2.79 -9.58
C ASN A 5 35.36 -3.94 -9.53
N ASN A 6 35.80 -5.18 -9.77
CA ASN A 6 34.91 -6.34 -9.75
C ASN A 6 34.43 -6.63 -8.34
N LEU A 7 35.30 -6.48 -7.33
CA LEU A 7 34.93 -6.60 -5.93
C LEU A 7 33.91 -5.54 -5.52
N LEU A 8 34.09 -4.28 -5.95
CA LEU A 8 33.13 -3.22 -5.69
C LEU A 8 31.77 -3.49 -6.35
N ILE A 9 31.76 -3.95 -7.60
CA ILE A 9 30.52 -4.30 -8.30
C ILE A 9 29.78 -5.43 -7.56
N ILE A 10 30.50 -6.48 -7.15
CA ILE A 10 29.91 -7.58 -6.38
C ILE A 10 29.34 -7.08 -5.05
N ALA A 11 30.07 -6.23 -4.32
CA ALA A 11 29.60 -5.67 -3.06
C ALA A 11 28.31 -4.85 -3.23
N VAL A 12 28.23 -4.03 -4.27
CA VAL A 12 27.03 -3.25 -4.60
C VAL A 12 25.86 -4.18 -4.95
N LEU A 13 26.09 -5.22 -5.75
CA LEU A 13 25.05 -6.17 -6.11
C LEU A 13 24.52 -6.95 -4.90
N VAL A 14 25.41 -7.37 -4.00
CA VAL A 14 25.01 -8.06 -2.75
C VAL A 14 24.19 -7.12 -1.86
N LEU A 15 24.62 -5.86 -1.71
CA LEU A 15 23.87 -4.88 -0.93
C LEU A 15 22.48 -4.61 -1.55
N ALA A 16 22.43 -4.42 -2.87
CA ALA A 16 21.18 -4.20 -3.59
C ALA A 16 20.23 -5.41 -3.43
N ALA A 17 20.75 -6.64 -3.56
CA ALA A 17 19.96 -7.85 -3.36
C ALA A 17 19.45 -7.97 -1.92
N ALA A 18 20.27 -7.64 -0.92
CA ALA A 18 19.87 -7.66 0.48
C ALA A 18 18.76 -6.64 0.78
N LEU A 19 18.88 -5.42 0.27
CA LEU A 19 17.84 -4.38 0.41
C LEU A 19 16.55 -4.74 -0.34
N PHE A 20 16.68 -5.34 -1.52
CA PHE A 20 15.51 -5.78 -2.27
C PHE A 20 14.79 -6.93 -1.55
N ALA A 21 15.53 -7.92 -1.06
CA ALA A 21 14.97 -9.04 -0.31
C ALA A 21 14.27 -8.56 0.98
N SER A 22 14.86 -7.59 1.69
CA SER A 22 14.23 -7.02 2.88
C SER A 22 12.95 -6.25 2.57
N ALA A 23 12.92 -5.49 1.46
CA ALA A 23 11.72 -4.79 1.02
C ALA A 23 10.59 -5.76 0.64
N VAL A 24 10.90 -6.82 -0.12
CA VAL A 24 9.92 -7.86 -0.48
C VAL A 24 9.40 -8.56 0.78
N TYR A 25 10.29 -8.90 1.72
CA TYR A 25 9.90 -9.51 2.99
C TYR A 25 9.00 -8.61 3.83
N ALA A 26 9.35 -7.32 3.95
CA ALA A 26 8.56 -6.33 4.68
C ALA A 26 7.18 -6.14 4.05
N LEU A 27 7.10 -6.08 2.72
CA LEU A 27 5.85 -5.98 1.99
C LEU A 27 4.98 -7.23 2.20
N PHE A 28 5.58 -8.43 2.11
CA PHE A 28 4.88 -9.68 2.38
C PHE A 28 4.35 -9.73 3.82
N TRP A 29 5.17 -9.31 4.80
CA TRP A 29 4.75 -9.21 6.18
C TRP A 29 3.60 -8.21 6.35
N ALA A 30 3.67 -7.03 5.74
CA ALA A 30 2.63 -6.02 5.80
C ALA A 30 1.29 -6.55 5.23
N ALA A 31 1.35 -7.20 4.07
CA ALA A 31 0.19 -7.85 3.47
C ALA A 31 -0.40 -8.95 4.37
N LYS A 32 0.45 -9.82 4.93
CA LYS A 32 0.01 -10.92 5.80
C LYS A 32 -0.62 -10.43 7.11
N ASN A 33 -0.17 -9.31 7.65
CA ASN A 33 -0.70 -8.73 8.89
C ASN A 33 -1.84 -7.72 8.64
N GLY A 34 -2.36 -7.64 7.41
CA GLY A 34 -3.48 -6.77 7.08
C GLY A 34 -3.15 -5.27 7.14
N GLN A 35 -1.86 -4.88 7.11
CA GLN A 35 -1.46 -3.47 7.05
C GLN A 35 -1.87 -2.81 5.72
N LEU A 36 -2.15 -3.64 4.70
CA LEU A 36 -2.65 -3.22 3.40
C LEU A 36 -4.17 -3.47 3.27
N ASP A 37 -4.85 -3.85 4.35
CA ASP A 37 -6.30 -4.03 4.34
C ASP A 37 -7.02 -2.72 4.65
N ASN A 38 -8.27 -2.59 4.20
CA ASN A 38 -9.16 -1.50 4.56
C ASN A 38 -8.60 -0.08 4.29
N PHE A 39 -7.83 0.10 3.21
CA PHE A 39 -7.32 1.41 2.78
C PHE A 39 -8.40 2.50 2.75
N GLU A 40 -9.60 2.15 2.32
CA GLU A 40 -10.76 3.05 2.30
C GLU A 40 -11.09 3.57 3.71
N ASN A 41 -11.14 2.70 4.71
CA ASN A 41 -11.43 3.10 6.09
C ASN A 41 -10.29 3.93 6.70
N SER A 42 -9.04 3.62 6.35
CA SER A 42 -7.88 4.43 6.76
C SER A 42 -7.87 5.80 6.10
N ALA A 43 -8.28 5.92 4.84
CA ALA A 43 -8.43 7.21 4.17
C ALA A 43 -9.54 8.04 4.84
N LYS A 44 -10.59 7.38 5.31
CA LYS A 44 -11.72 8.00 6.00
C LYS A 44 -11.41 8.40 7.45
N SER A 45 -10.31 7.95 8.04
CA SER A 45 -9.99 8.23 9.45
C SER A 45 -9.64 9.70 9.73
N ILE A 46 -9.41 10.50 8.68
CA ILE A 46 -9.18 11.95 8.81
C ILE A 46 -10.47 12.73 9.09
N PHE A 47 -11.62 12.18 8.69
CA PHE A 47 -12.92 12.78 8.92
C PHE A 47 -13.36 12.51 10.37
N THR A 48 -13.89 13.55 10.99
CA THR A 48 -14.32 13.52 12.40
C THR A 48 -15.80 13.84 12.50
N GLU A 49 -16.38 13.77 13.70
CA GLU A 49 -17.79 14.13 13.89
C GLU A 49 -18.07 15.61 13.59
N GLU A 50 -17.08 16.48 13.77
CA GLU A 50 -17.15 17.91 13.45
C GLU A 50 -16.96 18.18 11.94
N GLU A 51 -16.15 17.35 11.25
CA GLU A 51 -15.87 17.46 9.81
C GLU A 51 -16.11 16.09 9.12
N PRO A 52 -17.36 15.80 8.74
CA PRO A 52 -17.72 14.53 8.12
C PRO A 52 -17.35 14.45 6.64
N GLU A 53 -17.33 13.23 6.10
CA GLU A 53 -17.14 12.98 4.67
C GLU A 53 -18.18 13.73 3.82
N GLY A 54 -17.73 14.43 2.78
CA GLY A 54 -18.61 15.12 1.82
C GLY A 54 -19.35 14.17 0.87
N GLU A 55 -20.44 14.64 0.27
CA GLU A 55 -21.21 13.88 -0.71
C GLU A 55 -20.67 14.09 -2.15
N VAL A 56 -20.65 13.03 -2.95
CA VAL A 56 -20.24 13.11 -4.37
C VAL A 56 -21.35 13.82 -5.16
N ILE A 57 -21.08 15.05 -5.59
CA ILE A 57 -22.04 15.88 -6.34
C ILE A 57 -21.88 15.80 -7.87
N ASP A 58 -20.73 15.32 -8.35
CA ASP A 58 -20.44 15.15 -9.77
C ASP A 58 -20.24 13.66 -10.07
N SER A 59 -21.09 13.11 -10.92
CA SER A 59 -21.05 11.70 -11.30
C SER A 59 -21.60 11.53 -12.71
N PHE A 60 -20.91 10.70 -13.50
CA PHE A 60 -21.36 10.37 -14.84
C PHE A 60 -22.76 9.74 -14.82
N PRO A 61 -23.69 10.16 -15.70
CA PRO A 61 -25.01 9.57 -15.80
C PRO A 61 -24.92 8.06 -16.04
N GLY A 62 -25.58 7.25 -15.21
CA GLY A 62 -25.68 5.79 -15.39
C GLY A 62 -24.97 4.92 -14.34
N LYS A 63 -24.10 5.49 -13.48
CA LYS A 63 -23.61 4.77 -12.29
C LYS A 63 -24.64 4.85 -11.16
N LYS A 64 -25.72 4.08 -11.27
CA LYS A 64 -26.61 3.85 -10.13
C LYS A 64 -25.86 3.00 -9.10
N ALA A 65 -25.80 3.50 -7.88
CA ALA A 65 -25.16 2.91 -6.72
C ALA A 65 -25.56 1.44 -6.47
N SER A 66 -24.76 0.50 -6.97
CA SER A 66 -24.74 -0.89 -6.50
C SER A 66 -23.78 -0.99 -5.31
N ALA A 67 -24.08 -0.28 -4.22
CA ALA A 67 -23.33 -0.40 -2.96
C ALA A 67 -24.25 -0.16 -1.75
N LYS A 68 -25.49 -0.67 -1.80
CA LYS A 68 -26.28 -0.91 -0.59
C LYS A 68 -26.26 -2.39 -0.28
N LYS A 69 -25.36 -2.77 0.63
CA LYS A 69 -25.52 -3.73 1.75
C LYS A 69 -24.21 -4.49 2.01
N SER A 70 -23.44 -4.00 2.97
CA SER A 70 -22.63 -4.90 3.80
C SER A 70 -23.29 -4.94 5.18
N PRO A 71 -23.66 -6.13 5.69
CA PRO A 71 -24.27 -6.28 7.00
C PRO A 71 -23.22 -6.01 8.08
N LYS A 72 -23.62 -5.23 9.09
CA LYS A 72 -22.91 -5.06 10.36
C LYS A 72 -22.82 -6.44 11.04
N LYS A 73 -21.63 -6.87 11.42
CA LYS A 73 -21.44 -7.94 12.42
C LYS A 73 -20.40 -7.50 13.41
#